data_AF-A0A0A9EUC8-F1
#
_entry.id   AF-A0A0A9EUC8-F1
#
_cell.length_a   1.000
_cell.length_b   1.000
_cell.length_c   1.000
_cell.angle_alpha   90.00
_cell.angle_beta   90.00
_cell.angle_gamma   90.00
#
_symmetry.space_group_name_H-M   'P 1'
#
loop_
_entity.id
_entity.type
_entity.pdbx_description
1 polymer ?
#
loop_
_entity_poly.entity_id
_entity_poly.type
_entity_poly.pdbx_seq_one_letter_code
_entity_poly.pdbx_strand_id
1 'polypeptide(L)'
;MTVVNVFVSGELVGIGFSEQKVIAKLNAARDALGKLVGGAKQQVLTTGVGNGLGDEIGDLRECKQKLNEECIRKHWPKPIFKLEKENGPAHERKFVCSVQVETQNGTFVTIGDPISRVKDAENSAAQKMLEVLSKLSLCVHG
;
A
#
# COMPACT_ATOMS: atom_id res chain seq x y z
N MET A 1 20.97 3.87 20.50
CA MET A 1 20.97 3.58 19.05
C MET A 1 21.35 2.12 18.83
N THR A 2 20.48 1.34 18.20
CA THR A 2 20.66 -0.11 17.97
C THR A 2 20.76 -0.38 16.48
N VAL A 3 21.75 -1.17 16.08
CA VAL A 3 21.94 -1.63 14.70
C VAL A 3 21.69 -3.14 14.66
N VAL A 4 20.96 -3.60 13.65
CA VAL A 4 20.63 -5.01 13.41
C VAL A 4 21.04 -5.36 11.99
N ASN A 5 21.77 -6.47 11.86
CA ASN A 5 22.25 -7.00 10.59
C ASN A 5 21.58 -8.36 10.32
N VAL A 6 21.17 -8.61 9.09
CA VAL A 6 20.54 -9.87 8.65
C VAL A 6 21.48 -10.55 7.68
N PHE A 7 21.83 -11.80 7.98
CA PHE A 7 22.69 -12.62 7.15
C PHE A 7 21.90 -13.82 6.61
N VAL A 8 22.09 -14.14 5.33
CA VAL A 8 21.56 -15.34 4.69
C VAL A 8 22.73 -16.06 4.05
N SER A 9 22.93 -17.34 4.38
CA SER A 9 24.08 -18.14 3.91
C SER A 9 25.46 -17.51 4.17
N GLY A 10 25.58 -16.70 5.23
CA GLY A 10 26.82 -15.99 5.58
C GLY A 10 27.01 -14.64 4.87
N GLU A 11 26.11 -14.27 3.94
CA GLU A 11 26.14 -12.98 3.25
C GLU A 11 25.24 -11.95 3.93
N LEU A 12 25.73 -10.72 4.08
CA LEU A 12 24.96 -9.62 4.65
C LEU A 12 23.89 -9.15 3.66
N VAL A 13 22.65 -9.51 3.92
CA VAL A 13 21.51 -9.15 3.07
C VAL A 13 20.71 -7.98 3.63
N GLY A 14 20.79 -7.65 4.92
CA GLY A 14 19.94 -6.59 5.48
C GLY A 14 20.61 -5.79 6.59
N ILE A 15 20.42 -4.47 6.63
CA ILE A 15 20.85 -3.61 7.75
C ILE A 15 19.69 -2.73 8.22
N GLY A 16 19.51 -2.59 9.54
CA GLY A 16 18.51 -1.72 10.12
C GLY A 16 19.02 -0.99 11.36
N PHE A 17 18.70 0.29 11.46
CA PHE A 17 19.07 1.16 12.58
C PHE A 17 17.83 1.80 13.20
N SER A 18 17.77 1.86 14.54
CA SER A 18 16.77 2.63 15.29
C SER A 18 17.15 2.71 16.77
N GLU A 19 16.58 3.65 17.50
CA GLU A 19 16.65 3.68 18.97
C GLU A 19 15.88 2.51 19.59
N GLN A 20 14.81 2.06 18.92
CA GLN A 20 13.98 0.94 19.37
C GLN A 20 14.39 -0.37 18.67
N LYS A 21 14.75 -1.38 19.45
CA LYS A 21 15.20 -2.70 18.94
C LYS A 21 14.18 -3.36 17.99
N VAL A 22 12.89 -3.21 18.27
CA VAL A 22 11.81 -3.76 17.42
C VAL A 22 11.79 -3.09 16.04
N ILE A 23 11.97 -1.77 16.01
CA ILE A 23 12.02 -0.99 14.77
C ILE A 23 13.31 -1.28 14.00
N ALA A 24 14.44 -1.43 14.68
CA ALA A 24 15.72 -1.80 14.04
C ALA A 24 15.63 -3.17 13.36
N LYS A 25 14.97 -4.16 13.98
CA LYS A 25 14.71 -5.48 13.37
C LYS A 25 13.81 -5.40 12.14
N LEU A 26 12.72 -4.64 12.21
CA LEU A 26 11.81 -4.45 11.08
C LEU A 26 12.52 -3.80 9.89
N ASN A 27 13.31 -2.77 10.15
CA ASN A 27 14.12 -2.11 9.12
C ASN A 27 15.11 -3.07 8.46
N ALA A 28 15.81 -3.88 9.25
CA ALA A 28 16.79 -4.85 8.74
C ALA A 28 16.13 -5.95 7.90
N ALA A 29 14.95 -6.44 8.31
CA ALA A 29 14.18 -7.43 7.55
C ALA A 29 13.66 -6.86 6.23
N ARG A 30 13.21 -5.60 6.21
CA ARG A 30 12.78 -4.92 4.99
C ARG A 30 13.93 -4.75 4.00
N ASP A 31 15.11 -4.33 4.48
CA ASP A 31 16.31 -4.21 3.65
C ASP A 31 16.71 -5.56 3.03
N ALA A 32 16.65 -6.64 3.84
CA ALA A 32 16.89 -8.00 3.37
C ALA A 32 15.90 -8.44 2.29
N LEU A 33 14.61 -8.18 2.48
CA LEU A 33 13.56 -8.57 1.53
C LEU A 33 13.76 -7.89 0.17
N GLY A 34 14.09 -6.60 0.15
CA GLY A 34 14.35 -5.88 -1.10
C GLY A 34 15.50 -6.49 -1.92
N LYS A 35 16.56 -6.92 -1.24
CA LYS A 35 17.73 -7.57 -1.87
C LYS A 35 17.45 -9.01 -2.30
N LEU A 36 16.58 -9.72 -1.59
CA LEU A 36 16.22 -11.11 -1.90
C LEU A 36 15.19 -11.23 -3.03
N VAL A 37 14.23 -10.30 -3.11
CA VAL A 37 13.17 -10.29 -4.15
C VAL A 37 13.67 -9.70 -5.48
N GLY A 38 14.66 -8.79 -5.43
CA GLY A 38 15.17 -8.07 -6.60
C GLY A 38 16.33 -8.72 -7.36
N GLY A 39 16.53 -10.05 -7.26
CA GLY A 39 17.50 -10.86 -8.00
C GLY A 39 18.65 -10.12 -8.72
N ALA A 40 19.82 -10.08 -8.06
CA ALA A 40 21.13 -9.70 -8.60
C ALA A 40 21.31 -8.23 -9.05
N LYS A 41 22.03 -7.46 -8.22
CA LYS A 41 23.25 -6.71 -8.63
C LYS A 41 23.92 -6.11 -7.39
N GLN A 42 25.06 -6.68 -7.03
CA GLN A 42 26.02 -6.09 -6.11
C GLN A 42 26.79 -5.00 -6.85
N GLN A 43 26.77 -3.76 -6.34
CA GLN A 43 27.99 -3.08 -5.90
C GLN A 43 27.75 -1.62 -5.51
N VAL A 44 28.19 -1.32 -4.28
CA VAL A 44 28.92 -0.12 -3.86
C VAL A 44 28.15 1.21 -3.80
N LEU A 45 27.90 1.60 -2.54
CA LEU A 45 28.05 2.95 -1.98
C LEU A 45 27.67 4.13 -2.89
N THR A 46 26.52 4.73 -2.63
CA THR A 46 26.39 6.20 -2.59
C THR A 46 25.16 6.57 -1.76
N THR A 47 25.41 7.31 -0.67
CA THR A 47 24.56 8.34 -0.06
C THR A 47 23.07 8.25 -0.41
N GLY A 48 22.32 7.53 0.41
CA GLY A 48 20.86 7.49 0.31
C GLY A 48 20.26 8.84 0.70
N VAL A 49 20.16 9.76 -0.27
CA VAL A 49 19.00 10.65 -0.33
C VAL A 49 17.79 9.74 -0.34
N GLY A 50 17.09 9.69 0.79
CA GLY A 50 15.95 8.85 0.99
C GLY A 50 14.82 9.22 0.05
N ASN A 51 14.78 8.57 -1.11
CA ASN A 51 13.64 8.59 -2.00
C ASN A 51 13.14 7.16 -2.17
N GLY A 52 12.11 6.85 -1.37
CA GLY A 52 10.91 6.18 -1.87
C GLY A 52 11.05 4.77 -2.41
N LEU A 53 11.20 3.79 -1.52
CA LEU A 53 10.56 2.48 -1.71
C LEU A 53 9.92 2.05 -0.39
N GLY A 54 8.91 2.83 0.00
CA GLY A 54 7.92 2.52 1.03
C GLY A 54 6.51 2.75 0.48
N ASP A 55 6.35 2.65 -0.83
CA ASP A 55 5.14 2.98 -1.59
C ASP A 55 4.27 1.71 -1.70
N GLU A 56 3.65 1.31 -0.60
CA GLU A 56 2.52 0.37 -0.63
C GLU A 56 1.74 0.40 0.70
N ILE A 57 2.40 0.77 1.82
CA ILE A 57 1.74 0.83 3.13
C ILE A 57 1.59 2.28 3.65
N GLY A 58 2.48 3.19 3.26
CA GLY A 58 2.31 4.62 3.54
C GLY A 58 1.13 5.23 2.77
N ASP A 59 1.02 4.87 1.50
CA ASP A 59 0.03 5.41 0.56
C ASP A 59 -1.40 4.93 0.84
N LEU A 60 -1.54 3.68 1.30
CA LEU A 60 -2.84 3.08 1.61
C LEU A 60 -3.63 3.97 2.58
N ARG A 61 -2.97 4.53 3.60
CA ARG A 61 -3.65 5.30 4.66
C ARG A 61 -4.32 6.58 4.15
N GLU A 62 -3.89 7.09 2.99
CA GLU A 62 -4.40 8.30 2.35
C GLU A 62 -5.26 8.01 1.11
N CYS A 63 -5.35 6.76 0.63
CA CYS A 63 -6.12 6.43 -0.58
C CYS A 63 -7.60 6.84 -0.48
N LYS A 64 -8.24 6.67 0.68
CA LYS A 64 -9.62 7.14 0.89
C LYS A 64 -9.75 8.65 0.75
N GLN A 65 -8.78 9.40 1.28
CA GLN A 65 -8.75 10.86 1.16
C GLN A 65 -8.52 11.28 -0.29
N LYS A 66 -7.49 10.71 -0.94
CA LYS A 66 -7.17 10.97 -2.36
C LYS A 66 -8.37 10.70 -3.25
N LEU A 67 -9.09 9.59 -3.06
CA LEU A 67 -10.30 9.29 -3.82
C LEU A 67 -11.39 10.34 -3.63
N ASN A 68 -11.59 10.81 -2.41
CA ASN A 68 -12.57 11.85 -2.12
C ASN A 68 -12.19 13.19 -2.77
N GLU A 69 -10.91 13.58 -2.70
CA GLU A 69 -10.39 14.77 -3.37
C GLU A 69 -10.54 14.68 -4.90
N GLU A 70 -10.26 13.51 -5.48
CA GLU A 70 -10.49 13.25 -6.90
C GLU A 70 -11.96 13.42 -7.29
N CYS A 71 -12.88 12.88 -6.49
CA CYS A 71 -14.31 13.04 -6.74
C CYS A 71 -14.72 14.52 -6.69
N ILE A 72 -14.25 15.27 -5.70
CA ILE A 72 -14.53 16.71 -5.59
C ILE A 72 -13.98 17.46 -6.81
N ARG A 73 -12.73 17.20 -7.19
CA ARG A 73 -12.05 17.84 -8.32
C ARG A 73 -12.75 17.57 -9.65
N LYS A 74 -13.31 16.38 -9.82
CA LYS A 74 -14.05 15.95 -11.02
C LYS A 74 -15.54 16.25 -10.96
N HIS A 75 -16.02 16.89 -9.90
CA HIS A 75 -17.45 17.14 -9.63
C HIS A 75 -18.30 15.87 -9.61
N TRP A 76 -17.72 14.76 -9.19
CA TRP A 76 -18.43 13.50 -8.97
C TRP A 76 -19.08 13.47 -7.60
N PRO A 77 -20.21 12.76 -7.45
CA PRO A 77 -20.80 12.49 -6.15
C PRO A 77 -19.83 11.74 -5.23
N LYS A 78 -20.09 11.86 -3.93
CA LYS A 78 -19.22 11.30 -2.89
C LYS A 78 -19.12 9.77 -3.03
N PRO A 79 -17.91 9.18 -2.94
CA PRO A 79 -17.73 7.73 -2.96
C PRO A 79 -18.50 7.04 -1.84
N ILE A 80 -19.17 5.94 -2.17
CA ILE A 80 -19.95 5.13 -1.23
C ILE A 80 -19.11 3.90 -0.86
N PHE A 81 -18.73 3.78 0.41
CA PHE A 81 -18.02 2.63 0.94
C PHE A 81 -19.00 1.68 1.63
N LYS A 82 -18.91 0.38 1.33
CA LYS A 82 -19.70 -0.67 1.97
C LYS A 82 -18.79 -1.78 2.45
N LEU A 83 -19.01 -2.23 3.68
CA LEU A 83 -18.32 -3.39 4.23
C LEU A 83 -19.06 -4.65 3.78
N GLU A 84 -18.44 -5.47 2.92
CA GLU A 84 -19.08 -6.61 2.28
C GLU A 84 -19.00 -7.88 3.13
N LYS A 85 -17.83 -8.20 3.66
CA LYS A 85 -17.57 -9.48 4.34
C LYS A 85 -16.63 -9.32 5.52
N GLU A 86 -16.96 -10.00 6.61
CA GLU A 86 -16.04 -10.34 7.71
C GLU A 86 -15.78 -11.85 7.61
N ASN A 87 -14.56 -12.26 7.27
CA ASN A 87 -14.17 -13.66 7.17
C ASN A 87 -13.07 -13.98 8.19
N GLY A 88 -13.12 -15.19 8.76
CA GLY A 88 -12.05 -15.74 9.59
C GLY A 88 -12.40 -15.84 11.08
N PRO A 89 -11.70 -16.70 11.83
CA PRO A 89 -11.85 -16.80 13.27
C PRO A 89 -11.46 -15.47 13.95
N ALA A 90 -11.87 -15.25 15.21
CA ALA A 90 -11.63 -13.99 15.92
C ALA A 90 -10.17 -13.51 15.94
N HIS A 91 -9.20 -14.42 15.82
CA HIS A 91 -7.76 -14.15 15.78
C HIS A 91 -7.20 -13.88 14.37
N GLU A 92 -7.99 -14.09 13.31
CA GLU A 92 -7.63 -13.85 11.90
C GLU A 92 -8.74 -13.16 11.11
N ARG A 93 -9.58 -12.35 11.78
CA ARG A 93 -10.67 -11.63 11.08
C ARG A 93 -10.10 -10.75 9.99
N LYS A 94 -10.65 -10.90 8.79
CA LYS A 94 -10.40 -10.07 7.62
C LYS A 94 -11.68 -9.40 7.19
N PHE A 95 -11.57 -8.12 6.91
CA PHE A 95 -12.61 -7.24 6.44
C PHE A 95 -12.39 -6.95 4.96
N VAL A 96 -13.46 -7.07 4.18
CA VAL A 96 -13.47 -6.72 2.77
C VAL A 96 -14.42 -5.55 2.58
N CYS A 97 -13.93 -4.46 2.00
CA CYS A 97 -14.73 -3.29 1.69
C CYS A 97 -14.89 -3.15 0.17
N SER A 98 -16.07 -2.76 -0.28
CA SER A 98 -16.35 -2.29 -1.63
C SER A 98 -16.47 -0.77 -1.63
N VAL A 99 -16.08 -0.14 -2.74
CA VAL A 99 -16.29 1.28 -2.99
C VAL A 99 -16.99 1.46 -4.32
N GLN A 100 -17.98 2.36 -4.32
CA GLN A 100 -18.75 2.74 -5.50
C GLN A 100 -18.57 4.23 -5.76
N VAL A 101 -18.22 4.57 -7.00
CA VAL A 101 -18.07 5.94 -7.49
C VAL A 101 -18.92 6.09 -8.73
N GLU A 102 -19.80 7.09 -8.72
CA GLU A 102 -20.56 7.46 -9.91
C GLU A 102 -19.81 8.57 -10.64
N THR A 103 -19.56 8.35 -11.92
CA THR A 103 -18.81 9.27 -12.78
C THR A 103 -19.65 9.63 -13.99
N GLN A 104 -19.17 10.56 -14.81
CA GLN A 104 -19.81 10.91 -16.08
C GLN A 104 -19.88 9.73 -17.07
N ASN A 105 -18.95 8.76 -16.95
CA ASN A 105 -18.92 7.56 -17.79
C ASN A 105 -19.76 6.41 -17.22
N GLY A 106 -20.49 6.64 -16.12
CA GLY A 106 -21.28 5.65 -15.41
C GLY A 106 -20.74 5.31 -14.01
N THR A 107 -21.33 4.29 -13.41
CA THR A 107 -21.07 3.87 -12.04
C THR A 107 -20.01 2.78 -12.00
N PHE A 108 -18.90 3.05 -11.31
CA PHE A 108 -17.81 2.12 -11.09
C PHE A 108 -17.89 1.55 -9.68
N VAL A 109 -17.73 0.24 -9.56
CA VAL A 109 -17.68 -0.46 -8.27
C VAL A 109 -16.42 -1.29 -8.23
N THR A 110 -15.67 -1.19 -7.13
CA THR A 110 -14.44 -1.97 -6.92
C THR A 110 -14.44 -2.57 -5.53
N ILE A 111 -13.87 -3.77 -5.41
CA ILE A 111 -13.76 -4.50 -4.14
C ILE A 111 -12.28 -4.52 -3.75
N GLY A 112 -12.00 -4.05 -2.52
CA GLY A 112 -10.67 -4.05 -1.92
C GLY A 112 -10.22 -5.45 -1.48
N ASP A 113 -8.96 -5.54 -1.05
CA ASP A 113 -8.38 -6.77 -0.53
C ASP A 113 -8.85 -7.09 0.90
N PRO A 114 -8.87 -8.37 1.31
CA PRO A 114 -9.23 -8.77 2.65
C PRO A 114 -8.16 -8.35 3.67
N ILE A 115 -8.45 -7.31 4.46
CA ILE A 115 -7.51 -6.71 5.41
C ILE A 115 -8.01 -6.87 6.84
N SER A 116 -7.12 -7.08 7.81
CA SER A 116 -7.47 -7.28 9.22
C SER A 116 -8.05 -6.06 9.94
N ARG A 117 -7.99 -4.87 9.34
CA ARG A 117 -8.53 -3.62 9.88
C ARG A 117 -9.51 -3.01 8.89
N VAL A 118 -10.70 -2.65 9.36
CA VAL A 118 -11.77 -2.03 8.55
C VAL A 118 -11.27 -0.78 7.82
N LYS A 119 -10.53 0.10 8.51
CA LYS A 119 -9.97 1.32 7.91
C LYS A 119 -9.04 1.04 6.73
N ASP A 120 -8.22 -0.01 6.85
CA ASP A 120 -7.30 -0.39 5.77
C ASP A 120 -8.03 -1.10 4.64
N ALA A 121 -9.13 -1.81 4.93
CA ALA A 121 -10.00 -2.39 3.91
C ALA A 121 -10.68 -1.31 3.06
N GLU A 122 -11.20 -0.23 3.69
CA GLU A 122 -11.76 0.92 2.98
C GLU A 122 -10.71 1.58 2.07
N ASN A 123 -9.51 1.76 2.60
CA ASN A 123 -8.39 2.33 1.87
C ASN A 123 -7.94 1.45 0.69
N SER A 124 -7.91 0.12 0.88
CA SER A 124 -7.59 -0.83 -0.20
C SER A 124 -8.63 -0.76 -1.33
N ALA A 125 -9.91 -0.66 -0.97
CA ALA A 125 -10.97 -0.43 -1.95
C ALA A 125 -10.76 0.89 -2.70
N ALA A 126 -10.43 1.97 -1.97
CA ALA A 126 -10.17 3.28 -2.56
C ALA A 126 -8.96 3.28 -3.51
N GLN A 127 -7.87 2.59 -3.16
CA GLN A 127 -6.68 2.46 -3.99
C GLN A 127 -7.02 1.81 -5.34
N LYS A 128 -7.73 0.68 -5.32
CA LYS A 128 -8.12 0.00 -6.56
C LYS A 128 -9.07 0.87 -7.40
N MET A 129 -9.98 1.61 -6.77
CA MET A 129 -10.83 2.55 -7.47
C MET A 129 -10.04 3.68 -8.13
N LEU A 130 -9.05 4.27 -7.45
CA LEU A 130 -8.17 5.28 -8.02
C LEU A 130 -7.43 4.76 -9.26
N GLU A 131 -6.98 3.51 -9.23
CA GLU A 131 -6.34 2.87 -10.40
C GLU A 131 -7.32 2.75 -11.57
N VAL A 132 -8.55 2.30 -11.32
CA VAL A 132 -9.61 2.20 -12.34
C VAL A 132 -9.91 3.57 -12.94
N LEU A 133 -10.10 4.59 -12.09
CA LEU A 133 -10.37 5.97 -12.52
C LEU A 133 -9.21 6.57 -13.32
N SER A 134 -7.97 6.27 -12.93
CA SER A 134 -6.77 6.71 -13.65
C SER A 134 -6.69 6.07 -15.04
N LYS A 135 -7.00 4.76 -15.15
CA LYS A 135 -7.05 4.03 -16.43
C LYS A 135 -8.16 4.56 -17.35
N LEU A 136 -9.32 4.92 -16.79
CA LEU A 136 -10.41 5.54 -17.55
C LEU A 136 -9.98 6.88 -18.14
N SER A 137 -9.26 7.70 -17.38
CA SER A 137 -8.78 9.01 -17.86
C SER A 137 -7.80 8.89 -19.05
N LEU A 138 -7.06 7.79 -19.15
CA LEU A 138 -6.13 7.53 -20.26
C LEU A 138 -6.85 7.10 -21.54
N CYS A 139 -8.02 6.48 -21.44
CA CYS A 139 -8.77 5.98 -22.60
C CYS A 139 -9.57 7.08 -23.33
N VAL A 140 -9.72 8.28 -22.76
CA VAL A 140 -10.55 9.36 -23.35
C VAL A 140 -9.78 10.29 -24.30
N HIS A 141 -8.48 10.06 -24.50
CA HIS A 141 -7.63 10.87 -25.40
C HIS A 141 -7.13 10.09 -26.63
N GLY A 142 -7.75 8.95 -26.96
CA GLY A 142 -7.42 8.13 -28.13
C GLY A 142 -8.27 8.47 -29.35
#